data_AF-A0A7Y0CH01-F1
#
_entry.id   AF-A0A7Y0CH01-F1
#
_cell.length_a   1.000
_cell.length_b   1.000
_cell.length_c   1.000
_cell.angle_alpha   90.00
_cell.angle_beta   90.00
_cell.angle_gamma   90.00
#
_symmetry.space_group_name_H-M   'P 1'
#
loop_
_entity.id
_entity.type
_entity.pdbx_description
1 polymer ?
#
loop_
_entity_poly.entity_id
_entity_poly.type
_entity_poly.pdbx_seq_one_letter_code
_entity_poly.pdbx_strand_id
1 'polypeptide(L)'
;MAAVSLTGAGLATVASAAAPAPVTVVATSSAQQTVAGSSFIAAPASTSAAATLLLLVASDGPASGAQSVSSVSGCGLTWSLVKRANSSLGVSEAWTATASAAVASCAPKASLSSVGFQGVATLVALTGGKIGAATAASASSGAARAQLALAAGSVAFGVGNDWDDATARTILTGQQSISELRASVGDTMWTQKLPATTAASTATVGTSAPANHPWNCVAG
;
A
#
# COMPACT_ATOMS: atom_id res chain seq x y z
N MET A 1 73.87 -6.82 0.42
CA MET A 1 72.75 -7.32 -0.43
C MET A 1 71.56 -7.51 0.48
N ALA A 2 70.47 -6.79 0.22
CA ALA A 2 69.30 -6.70 1.08
C ALA A 2 68.39 -7.93 0.92
N ALA A 3 67.89 -8.46 2.03
CA ALA A 3 66.85 -9.48 2.04
C ALA A 3 65.49 -8.82 1.74
N VAL A 4 64.79 -9.32 0.71
CA VAL A 4 63.43 -8.90 0.37
C VAL A 4 62.48 -9.84 1.10
N SER A 5 61.77 -9.33 2.10
CA SER A 5 60.68 -10.04 2.77
C SER A 5 59.41 -9.94 1.91
N LEU A 6 58.90 -11.07 1.41
CA LEU A 6 57.55 -11.12 0.82
C LEU A 6 56.52 -11.17 1.95
N THR A 7 55.75 -10.09 2.11
CA THR A 7 54.54 -10.10 2.93
C THR A 7 53.44 -10.87 2.21
N GLY A 8 52.90 -11.89 2.88
CA GLY A 8 51.82 -12.73 2.36
C GLY A 8 50.57 -11.93 2.06
N ALA A 9 50.07 -12.02 0.83
CA ALA A 9 48.77 -11.50 0.46
C ALA A 9 47.69 -12.36 1.15
N GLY A 10 47.00 -11.78 2.13
CA GLY A 10 45.84 -12.41 2.76
C GLY A 10 44.72 -12.59 1.73
N LEU A 11 44.22 -13.82 1.60
CA LEU A 11 43.02 -14.12 0.84
C LEU A 11 41.82 -13.48 1.56
N ALA A 12 41.32 -12.37 1.02
CA ALA A 12 40.06 -11.80 1.46
C ALA A 12 38.92 -12.70 0.97
N THR A 13 38.27 -13.43 1.89
CA THR A 13 37.03 -14.14 1.60
C THR A 13 35.93 -13.12 1.30
N VAL A 14 35.56 -12.98 0.03
CA VAL A 14 34.39 -12.21 -0.36
C VAL A 14 33.17 -12.98 0.15
N ALA A 15 32.55 -12.50 1.23
CA ALA A 15 31.30 -13.06 1.71
C ALA A 15 30.24 -12.86 0.62
N SER A 16 29.78 -13.94 0.00
CA SER A 16 28.63 -13.89 -0.88
C SER A 16 27.43 -13.44 -0.06
N ALA A 17 26.87 -12.26 -0.37
CA ALA A 17 25.64 -11.81 0.24
C ALA A 17 24.57 -12.90 0.01
N ALA A 18 23.93 -13.36 1.09
CA ALA A 18 22.80 -14.28 0.97
C ALA A 18 21.73 -13.63 0.08
N ALA A 19 21.19 -14.40 -0.87
CA ALA A 19 20.09 -13.93 -1.69
C ALA A 19 18.93 -13.47 -0.77
N PRO A 20 18.29 -12.32 -1.04
CA PRO A 20 17.17 -11.87 -0.24
C PRO A 20 16.08 -12.96 -0.21
N ALA A 21 15.49 -13.18 0.97
CA ALA A 21 14.36 -14.10 1.09
C ALA A 21 13.23 -13.66 0.14
N PRO A 22 12.52 -14.60 -0.51
CA PRO A 22 11.42 -14.25 -1.39
C PRO A 22 10.32 -13.53 -0.61
N VAL A 23 9.85 -12.41 -1.15
CA VAL A 23 8.70 -11.68 -0.59
C VAL A 23 7.45 -12.54 -0.75
N THR A 24 6.78 -12.85 0.36
CA THR A 24 5.56 -13.65 0.36
C THR A 24 4.43 -12.88 1.02
N VAL A 25 3.29 -12.77 0.33
CA VAL A 25 2.05 -12.24 0.92
C VAL A 25 1.38 -13.38 1.68
N VAL A 26 1.34 -13.29 3.00
CA VAL A 26 0.81 -14.35 3.88
C VAL A 26 -0.62 -14.08 4.34
N ALA A 27 -1.08 -12.83 4.26
CA ALA A 27 -2.46 -12.46 4.51
C ALA A 27 -2.86 -11.21 3.72
N THR A 28 -4.12 -11.14 3.33
CA THR A 28 -4.77 -9.95 2.79
C THR A 28 -6.21 -9.95 3.29
N SER A 29 -6.60 -8.91 4.00
CA SER A 29 -7.92 -8.79 4.61
C SER A 29 -8.43 -7.36 4.44
N SER A 30 -9.70 -7.23 4.04
CA SER A 30 -10.30 -5.93 3.75
C SER A 30 -11.59 -5.75 4.54
N ALA A 31 -11.82 -4.52 4.99
CA ALA A 31 -13.08 -4.09 5.54
C ALA A 31 -13.57 -2.85 4.78
N GLN A 32 -14.86 -2.85 4.46
CA GLN A 32 -15.55 -1.71 3.88
C GLN A 32 -16.35 -1.01 4.98
N GLN A 33 -16.21 0.30 5.04
CA GLN A 33 -16.89 1.15 6.01
C GLN A 33 -18.03 1.84 5.26
N THR A 34 -19.14 1.11 5.14
CA THR A 34 -20.35 1.53 4.41
C THR A 34 -21.22 2.50 5.21
N VAL A 35 -20.84 2.75 6.47
CA VAL A 35 -21.48 3.73 7.34
C VAL A 35 -20.46 4.83 7.61
N ALA A 36 -20.90 6.07 7.45
CA ALA A 36 -20.12 7.26 7.75
C ALA A 36 -19.56 7.20 9.18
N GLY A 37 -18.23 7.35 9.31
CA GLY A 37 -17.55 7.22 10.60
C GLY A 37 -16.34 8.13 10.75
N SER A 38 -15.71 8.07 11.92
CA SER A 38 -14.49 8.83 12.25
C SER A 38 -13.21 8.01 12.08
N SER A 39 -13.33 6.71 11.84
CA SER A 39 -12.20 5.80 11.72
C SER A 39 -12.58 4.50 11.05
N PHE A 40 -11.61 3.85 10.43
CA PHE A 40 -11.77 2.58 9.74
C PHE A 40 -10.92 1.51 10.41
N ILE A 41 -11.54 0.38 10.73
CA ILE A 41 -10.85 -0.79 11.27
C ILE A 41 -10.72 -1.80 10.14
N ALA A 42 -9.50 -2.22 9.83
CA ALA A 42 -9.28 -3.28 8.85
C ALA A 42 -9.75 -4.63 9.39
N ALA A 43 -10.17 -5.53 8.51
CA ALA A 43 -10.44 -6.92 8.90
C ALA A 43 -9.14 -7.57 9.44
N PRO A 44 -9.22 -8.41 10.47
CA PRO A 44 -8.03 -8.92 11.14
C PRO A 44 -7.19 -9.83 10.23
N ALA A 45 -5.86 -9.75 10.37
CA ALA A 45 -4.91 -10.67 9.76
C ALA A 45 -3.95 -11.24 10.82
N SER A 46 -3.44 -12.45 10.57
CA SER A 46 -2.44 -13.10 11.43
C SER A 46 -1.20 -13.48 10.62
N THR A 47 -0.05 -13.54 11.28
CA THR A 47 1.21 -14.05 10.71
C THR A 47 1.77 -15.14 11.62
N SER A 48 2.54 -16.07 11.06
CA SER A 48 3.25 -17.11 11.81
C SER A 48 4.69 -16.75 12.18
N ALA A 49 5.18 -15.61 11.67
CA ALA A 49 6.55 -15.12 11.86
C ALA A 49 6.58 -13.58 11.79
N ALA A 50 7.78 -13.03 11.95
CA ALA A 50 8.04 -11.61 11.69
C ALA A 50 7.54 -11.20 10.30
N ALA A 51 6.92 -10.03 10.22
CA ALA A 51 6.26 -9.56 9.00
C ALA A 51 6.30 -8.03 8.88
N THR A 52 6.29 -7.55 7.65
CA THR A 52 5.90 -6.17 7.34
C THR A 52 4.40 -6.14 7.08
N LEU A 53 3.69 -5.25 7.77
CA LEU A 53 2.28 -5.00 7.56
C LEU A 53 2.11 -3.72 6.75
N LEU A 54 1.29 -3.78 5.71
CA LEU A 54 0.88 -2.66 4.88
C LEU A 54 -0.62 -2.45 5.04
N LEU A 55 -1.02 -1.27 5.50
CA LEU A 55 -2.41 -0.84 5.59
C LEU A 55 -2.69 0.17 4.49
N LEU A 56 -3.62 -0.18 3.62
CA LEU A 56 -4.12 0.65 2.54
C LEU A 56 -5.47 1.24 2.96
N VAL A 57 -5.58 2.56 2.93
CA VAL A 57 -6.79 3.28 3.34
C VAL A 57 -7.22 4.21 2.23
N ALA A 58 -8.47 4.10 1.79
CA ALA A 58 -9.12 5.10 0.95
C ALA A 58 -10.39 5.59 1.63
N SER A 59 -10.64 6.89 1.54
CA SER A 59 -11.79 7.55 2.15
C SER A 59 -12.33 8.61 1.21
N ASP A 60 -13.64 8.79 1.29
CA ASP A 60 -14.31 10.07 0.98
C ASP A 60 -13.79 11.16 1.97
N GLY A 61 -14.17 12.42 1.77
CA GLY A 61 -13.70 13.58 2.51
C GLY A 61 -14.67 14.75 2.48
N PRO A 62 -14.30 15.89 3.06
CA PRO A 62 -15.14 17.07 3.03
C PRO A 62 -15.21 17.65 1.60
N ALA A 63 -16.36 18.23 1.24
CA ALA A 63 -16.54 18.90 -0.07
C ALA A 63 -15.61 20.12 -0.27
N SER A 64 -14.95 20.59 0.80
CA SER A 64 -13.90 21.60 0.73
C SER A 64 -12.76 21.24 1.70
N GLY A 65 -11.52 21.48 1.26
CA GLY A 65 -10.33 21.10 2.01
C GLY A 65 -9.87 19.67 1.73
N ALA A 66 -8.70 19.32 2.28
CA ALA A 66 -8.10 18.00 2.10
C ALA A 66 -8.57 17.04 3.19
N GLN A 67 -8.81 15.78 2.83
CA GLN A 67 -8.93 14.68 3.77
C GLN A 67 -7.55 14.06 4.05
N SER A 68 -7.40 13.43 5.22
CA SER A 68 -6.26 12.57 5.55
C SER A 68 -6.58 11.59 6.68
N VAL A 69 -5.78 10.54 6.81
CA VAL A 69 -5.70 9.76 8.05
C VAL A 69 -4.77 10.50 9.02
N SER A 70 -5.30 10.83 10.21
CA SER A 70 -4.56 11.53 11.27
C SER A 70 -3.62 10.61 12.04
N SER A 71 -4.02 9.34 12.22
CA SER A 71 -3.21 8.32 12.90
C SER A 71 -3.65 6.91 12.53
N VAL A 72 -2.71 5.98 12.60
CA VAL A 72 -2.99 4.54 12.59
C VAL A 72 -2.48 3.93 13.90
N SER A 73 -3.33 3.14 14.54
CA SER A 73 -2.99 2.43 15.77
C SER A 73 -3.47 0.98 15.73
N GLY A 74 -2.92 0.13 16.59
CA GLY A 74 -3.34 -1.26 16.75
C GLY A 74 -2.18 -2.24 16.70
N CYS A 75 -2.47 -3.46 17.16
CA CYS A 75 -1.55 -4.61 17.15
C CYS A 75 -0.26 -4.44 17.98
N GLY A 76 -0.18 -3.41 18.83
CA GLY A 76 1.04 -3.08 19.59
C GLY A 76 2.20 -2.62 18.71
N LEU A 77 1.93 -2.20 17.47
CA LEU A 77 2.95 -1.79 16.51
C LEU A 77 2.95 -0.28 16.30
N THR A 78 4.13 0.25 15.95
CA THR A 78 4.26 1.62 15.49
C THR A 78 3.99 1.68 13.99
N TRP A 79 2.95 2.44 13.63
CA TRP A 79 2.57 2.67 12.24
C TRP A 79 3.19 3.96 11.71
N SER A 80 3.60 3.96 10.45
CA SER A 80 4.18 5.12 9.78
C SER A 80 3.55 5.29 8.40
N LEU A 81 3.29 6.53 8.01
CA LEU A 81 2.78 6.85 6.68
C LEU A 81 3.87 6.54 5.65
N VAL A 82 3.53 5.71 4.66
CA VAL A 82 4.39 5.44 3.49
C VAL A 82 4.16 6.52 2.45
N LYS A 83 2.90 6.75 2.08
CA LYS A 83 2.53 7.71 1.04
C LYS A 83 1.07 8.11 1.13
N ARG A 84 0.78 9.32 0.65
CA ARG A 84 -0.55 9.95 0.60
C ARG A 84 -0.79 10.56 -0.78
N ALA A 85 -2.00 10.39 -1.29
CA ALA A 85 -2.56 11.14 -2.40
C ALA A 85 -3.90 11.76 -1.94
N ASN A 86 -3.96 13.09 -1.93
CA ASN A 86 -5.13 13.89 -1.54
C ASN A 86 -5.14 15.26 -2.22
N SER A 87 -4.55 15.36 -3.42
CA SER A 87 -4.60 16.58 -4.23
C SER A 87 -5.91 16.70 -5.02
N SER A 88 -6.70 15.63 -5.07
CA SER A 88 -8.13 15.63 -5.39
C SER A 88 -8.93 15.29 -4.13
N LEU A 89 -10.25 15.51 -4.16
CA LEU A 89 -11.12 15.30 -3.00
C LEU A 89 -11.07 13.85 -2.49
N GLY A 90 -11.35 13.67 -1.20
CA GLY A 90 -11.08 12.42 -0.48
C GLY A 90 -9.58 12.18 -0.22
N VAL A 91 -9.23 10.94 0.11
CA VAL A 91 -7.83 10.55 0.34
C VAL A 91 -7.56 9.08 0.04
N SER A 92 -6.35 8.81 -0.44
CA SER A 92 -5.76 7.48 -0.55
C SER A 92 -4.39 7.45 0.14
N GLU A 93 -4.19 6.52 1.07
CA GLU A 93 -2.99 6.43 1.89
C GLU A 93 -2.50 4.98 2.07
N ALA A 94 -1.18 4.83 2.08
CA ALA A 94 -0.51 3.61 2.47
C ALA A 94 0.26 3.85 3.78
N TRP A 95 0.10 2.95 4.74
CA TRP A 95 0.75 2.96 6.04
C TRP A 95 1.46 1.64 6.29
N THR A 96 2.57 1.66 7.01
CA THR A 96 3.35 0.45 7.30
C THR A 96 3.66 0.30 8.78
N ALA A 97 3.77 -0.95 9.21
CA ALA A 97 4.34 -1.33 10.49
C ALA A 97 5.21 -2.58 10.34
N THR A 98 6.20 -2.75 11.22
CA THR A 98 7.05 -3.95 11.25
C THR A 98 6.78 -4.73 12.53
N ALA A 99 6.39 -5.99 12.39
CA ALA A 99 6.28 -6.93 13.50
C ALA A 99 7.55 -7.79 13.55
N SER A 100 8.26 -7.75 14.68
CA SER A 100 9.47 -8.57 14.91
C SER A 100 9.17 -10.03 15.24
N ALA A 101 7.90 -10.37 15.45
CA ALA A 101 7.40 -11.71 15.74
C ALA A 101 6.03 -11.93 15.07
N ALA A 102 5.48 -13.14 15.22
CA ALA A 102 4.11 -13.46 14.81
C ALA A 102 3.10 -12.49 15.45
N VAL A 103 2.12 -12.04 14.66
CA VAL A 103 0.96 -11.27 15.15
C VAL A 103 -0.30 -12.10 15.00
N ALA A 104 -1.17 -12.08 16.01
CA ALA A 104 -2.45 -12.77 15.99
C ALA A 104 -3.59 -11.75 15.90
N SER A 105 -4.51 -11.96 14.95
CA SER A 105 -5.72 -11.17 14.77
C SER A 105 -5.48 -9.65 14.77
N CYS A 106 -4.42 -9.21 14.10
CA CYS A 106 -4.08 -7.80 13.98
C CYS A 106 -5.13 -7.07 13.14
N ALA A 107 -5.85 -6.12 13.76
CA ALA A 107 -6.84 -5.26 13.13
C ALA A 107 -6.50 -3.78 13.43
N PRO A 108 -5.67 -3.12 12.61
CA PRO A 108 -5.33 -1.73 12.80
C PRO A 108 -6.52 -0.80 12.53
N LYS A 109 -6.56 0.30 13.27
CA LYS A 109 -7.53 1.39 13.19
C LYS A 109 -6.87 2.62 12.58
N ALA A 110 -7.37 3.06 11.43
CA ALA A 110 -7.04 4.35 10.83
C ALA A 110 -8.07 5.41 11.27
N SER A 111 -7.64 6.49 11.90
CA SER A 111 -8.51 7.59 12.32
C SER A 111 -8.45 8.73 11.31
N LEU A 112 -9.60 9.25 10.88
CA LEU A 112 -9.65 10.33 9.90
C LEU A 112 -9.39 11.69 10.55
N SER A 113 -8.90 12.66 9.77
CA SER A 113 -8.78 14.06 10.19
C SER A 113 -10.13 14.78 10.15
N SER A 114 -10.92 14.52 9.11
CA SER A 114 -12.32 14.92 9.03
C SER A 114 -13.20 13.68 9.16
N VAL A 115 -14.26 13.74 9.96
CA VAL A 115 -15.11 12.59 10.31
C VAL A 115 -16.42 12.58 9.51
N GLY A 116 -17.10 11.45 9.50
CA GLY A 116 -18.40 11.28 8.85
C GLY A 116 -18.30 10.74 7.43
N PHE A 117 -17.24 9.99 7.12
CA PHE A 117 -16.98 9.50 5.76
C PHE A 117 -16.98 7.99 5.68
N GLN A 118 -17.28 7.50 4.49
CA GLN A 118 -17.17 6.08 4.13
C GLN A 118 -15.79 5.80 3.55
N GLY A 119 -15.41 4.53 3.47
CA GLY A 119 -14.09 4.16 2.96
C GLY A 119 -13.77 2.67 3.01
N VAL A 120 -12.55 2.34 2.64
CA VAL A 120 -12.02 0.99 2.71
C VAL A 120 -10.70 0.98 3.47
N ALA A 121 -10.49 -0.08 4.25
CA ALA A 121 -9.23 -0.38 4.89
C ALA A 121 -8.82 -1.81 4.53
N THR A 122 -7.68 -1.98 3.87
CA THR A 122 -7.11 -3.28 3.49
C THR A 122 -5.77 -3.47 4.18
N LEU A 123 -5.67 -4.52 5.00
CA LEU A 123 -4.43 -4.95 5.63
C LEU A 123 -3.79 -6.05 4.80
N VAL A 124 -2.50 -5.91 4.53
CA VAL A 124 -1.65 -6.90 3.87
C VAL A 124 -0.51 -7.24 4.82
N ALA A 125 -0.21 -8.53 4.97
CA ALA A 125 0.95 -9.00 5.71
C ALA A 125 1.94 -9.68 4.76
N LEU A 126 3.21 -9.26 4.83
CA LEU A 126 4.29 -9.77 4.00
C LEU A 126 5.42 -10.33 4.87
N THR A 127 5.94 -11.50 4.51
CA THR A 127 7.17 -12.06 5.07
C THR A 127 8.30 -11.97 4.05
N GLY A 128 9.55 -11.87 4.53
CA GLY A 128 10.74 -11.77 3.67
C GLY A 128 10.89 -10.44 2.91
N GLY A 129 9.92 -9.53 3.02
CA GLY A 129 9.91 -8.23 2.35
C GLY A 129 9.93 -7.05 3.30
N LYS A 130 10.13 -5.87 2.72
CA LYS A 130 9.97 -4.55 3.34
C LYS A 130 9.27 -3.63 2.35
N ILE A 131 8.77 -2.49 2.82
CA ILE A 131 8.26 -1.46 1.92
C ILE A 131 9.40 -0.94 1.04
N GLY A 132 9.14 -0.91 -0.27
CA GLY A 132 10.06 -0.45 -1.29
C GLY A 132 9.72 0.96 -1.77
N ALA A 133 9.78 1.17 -3.09
CA ALA A 133 9.32 2.41 -3.69
C ALA A 133 7.81 2.59 -3.47
N ALA A 134 7.38 3.84 -3.32
CA ALA A 134 5.96 4.19 -3.27
C ALA A 134 5.73 5.53 -4.00
N THR A 135 4.58 5.64 -4.65
CA THR A 135 4.19 6.78 -5.48
C THR A 135 2.77 7.23 -5.14
N ALA A 136 2.47 8.48 -5.47
CA ALA A 136 1.15 9.07 -5.34
C ALA A 136 0.85 9.88 -6.59
N ALA A 137 -0.39 9.79 -7.06
CA ALA A 137 -0.89 10.60 -8.16
C ALA A 137 -2.35 10.99 -7.87
N SER A 138 -2.74 12.16 -8.39
CA SER A 138 -4.10 12.65 -8.36
C SER A 138 -4.37 13.38 -9.67
N ALA A 139 -5.61 13.37 -10.12
CA ALA A 139 -6.05 14.21 -11.23
C ALA A 139 -7.52 14.56 -11.08
N SER A 140 -7.94 15.70 -11.64
CA SER A 140 -9.34 16.11 -11.69
C SER A 140 -10.17 15.37 -12.74
N SER A 141 -9.53 14.58 -13.61
CA SER A 141 -10.16 13.76 -14.63
C SER A 141 -9.16 12.73 -15.17
N GLY A 142 -9.59 11.85 -16.08
CA GLY A 142 -8.76 10.78 -16.63
C GLY A 142 -8.85 9.49 -15.82
N ALA A 143 -8.23 8.42 -16.35
CA ALA A 143 -8.16 7.14 -15.65
C ALA A 143 -7.13 7.21 -14.50
N ALA A 144 -7.46 6.61 -13.35
CA ALA A 144 -6.59 6.61 -12.18
C ALA A 144 -5.33 5.80 -12.42
N ARG A 145 -4.14 6.45 -12.41
CA ARG A 145 -2.86 5.81 -12.73
C ARG A 145 -1.71 6.37 -11.91
N ALA A 146 -0.94 5.48 -11.30
CA ALA A 146 0.28 5.78 -10.57
C ALA A 146 1.45 4.99 -11.17
N GLN A 147 2.55 5.67 -11.52
CA GLN A 147 3.78 5.03 -12.03
C GLN A 147 4.66 4.59 -10.86
N LEU A 148 4.99 3.31 -10.82
CA LEU A 148 5.76 2.69 -9.74
C LEU A 148 6.97 1.93 -10.29
N ALA A 149 8.15 2.24 -9.77
CA ALA A 149 9.36 1.46 -10.03
C ALA A 149 9.37 0.21 -9.15
N LEU A 150 9.65 -0.94 -9.75
CA LEU A 150 9.69 -2.26 -9.10
C LEU A 150 11.07 -2.86 -9.19
N ALA A 151 11.55 -3.43 -8.09
CA ALA A 151 12.68 -4.34 -8.11
C ALA A 151 12.21 -5.74 -8.52
N ALA A 152 13.14 -6.58 -8.98
CA ALA A 152 12.85 -8.00 -9.19
C ALA A 152 12.35 -8.64 -7.88
N GLY A 153 11.27 -9.42 -7.97
CA GLY A 153 10.62 -10.06 -6.83
C GLY A 153 9.67 -9.15 -6.04
N SER A 154 9.53 -7.87 -6.38
CA SER A 154 8.55 -6.98 -5.74
C SER A 154 7.14 -7.33 -6.19
N VAL A 155 6.25 -7.50 -5.21
CA VAL A 155 4.79 -7.36 -5.35
C VAL A 155 4.43 -5.90 -5.10
N ALA A 156 3.36 -5.40 -5.72
CA ALA A 156 2.86 -4.06 -5.47
C ALA A 156 1.37 -4.05 -5.15
N PHE A 157 0.96 -3.04 -4.40
CA PHE A 157 -0.41 -2.79 -4.03
C PHE A 157 -0.80 -1.36 -4.37
N GLY A 158 -2.07 -1.17 -4.69
CA GLY A 158 -2.66 0.13 -4.97
C GLY A 158 -3.85 0.40 -4.08
N VAL A 159 -4.07 1.67 -3.77
CA VAL A 159 -5.28 2.17 -3.13
C VAL A 159 -5.69 3.46 -3.81
N GLY A 160 -6.99 3.61 -4.04
CA GLY A 160 -7.52 4.78 -4.71
C GLY A 160 -8.90 5.16 -4.20
N ASN A 161 -9.23 6.43 -4.41
CA ASN A 161 -10.57 6.97 -4.26
C ASN A 161 -10.89 7.81 -5.49
N ASP A 162 -12.16 7.78 -5.85
CA ASP A 162 -12.79 8.52 -6.93
C ASP A 162 -14.04 9.17 -6.33
N TRP A 163 -14.15 10.48 -6.53
CA TRP A 163 -15.15 11.32 -5.88
C TRP A 163 -16.45 11.46 -6.69
N ASP A 164 -16.45 11.08 -7.97
CA ASP A 164 -17.65 11.18 -8.80
C ASP A 164 -18.21 9.78 -9.10
N ASP A 165 -19.52 9.66 -8.98
CA ASP A 165 -20.34 8.46 -9.16
C ASP A 165 -19.85 7.16 -8.47
N ALA A 166 -20.81 6.47 -7.84
CA ALA A 166 -20.62 5.15 -7.27
C ALA A 166 -20.53 4.06 -8.38
N THR A 167 -19.47 4.10 -9.18
CA THR A 167 -19.28 3.31 -10.40
C THR A 167 -18.11 2.33 -10.27
N ALA A 168 -18.31 1.11 -10.75
CA ALA A 168 -17.30 0.06 -10.68
C ALA A 168 -16.00 0.43 -11.42
N ARG A 169 -14.86 0.08 -10.83
CA ARG A 169 -13.53 0.32 -11.39
C ARG A 169 -13.15 -0.78 -12.36
N THR A 170 -12.66 -0.40 -13.54
CA THR A 170 -12.01 -1.35 -14.44
C THR A 170 -10.51 -1.38 -14.13
N ILE A 171 -10.07 -2.33 -13.31
CA ILE A 171 -8.66 -2.54 -12.96
C ILE A 171 -7.83 -2.81 -14.21
N LEU A 172 -6.63 -2.23 -14.31
CA LEU A 172 -5.72 -2.46 -15.44
C LEU A 172 -5.35 -3.95 -15.59
N THR A 173 -5.15 -4.39 -16.84
CA THR A 173 -4.75 -5.77 -17.14
C THR A 173 -3.48 -6.17 -16.39
N GLY A 174 -3.46 -7.41 -15.89
CA GLY A 174 -2.35 -7.94 -15.08
C GLY A 174 -2.43 -7.58 -13.59
N GLN A 175 -3.41 -6.77 -13.18
CA GLN A 175 -3.70 -6.45 -11.79
C GLN A 175 -5.01 -7.09 -11.34
N GLN A 176 -5.22 -7.16 -10.02
CA GLN A 176 -6.37 -7.79 -9.40
C GLN A 176 -7.03 -6.82 -8.43
N SER A 177 -8.36 -6.71 -8.48
CA SER A 177 -9.11 -6.00 -7.44
C SER A 177 -9.04 -6.80 -6.12
N ILE A 178 -8.86 -6.11 -5.00
CA ILE A 178 -8.93 -6.70 -3.66
C ILE A 178 -10.25 -6.32 -3.00
N SER A 179 -10.57 -5.02 -2.98
CA SER A 179 -11.81 -4.49 -2.42
C SER A 179 -12.25 -3.29 -3.25
N GLU A 180 -13.57 -3.16 -3.43
CA GLU A 180 -14.19 -1.99 -4.03
C GLU A 180 -15.47 -1.65 -3.27
N LEU A 181 -15.50 -0.46 -2.67
CA LEU A 181 -16.68 0.13 -2.08
C LEU A 181 -17.23 1.17 -3.04
N ARG A 182 -18.46 0.95 -3.50
CA ARG A 182 -19.30 1.96 -4.14
C ARG A 182 -20.15 2.61 -3.05
N ALA A 183 -19.67 3.74 -2.54
CA ALA A 183 -20.25 4.39 -1.38
C ALA A 183 -21.62 4.99 -1.71
N SER A 184 -22.54 4.98 -0.74
CA SER A 184 -23.89 5.49 -0.95
C SER A 184 -23.96 7.01 -1.21
N VAL A 185 -22.85 7.72 -0.99
CA VAL A 185 -22.72 9.17 -1.19
C VAL A 185 -22.33 9.56 -2.63
N GLY A 186 -22.06 8.59 -3.49
CA GLY A 186 -21.69 8.84 -4.88
C GLY A 186 -20.20 8.64 -5.18
N ASP A 187 -19.44 8.03 -4.27
CA ASP A 187 -17.99 7.89 -4.43
C ASP A 187 -17.58 6.42 -4.62
N THR A 188 -16.38 6.19 -5.13
CA THR A 188 -15.79 4.85 -5.22
C THR A 188 -14.41 4.78 -4.58
N MET A 189 -14.21 3.84 -3.65
CA MET A 189 -12.93 3.57 -3.00
C MET A 189 -12.51 2.15 -3.28
N TRP A 190 -11.23 1.94 -3.63
CA TRP A 190 -10.77 0.61 -4.03
C TRP A 190 -9.34 0.31 -3.58
N THR A 191 -9.02 -0.98 -3.51
CA THR A 191 -7.67 -1.50 -3.34
C THR A 191 -7.40 -2.59 -4.37
N GLN A 192 -6.14 -2.71 -4.79
CA GLN A 192 -5.73 -3.64 -5.84
C GLN A 192 -4.32 -4.17 -5.62
N LYS A 193 -3.98 -5.23 -6.34
CA LYS A 193 -2.68 -5.88 -6.33
C LYS A 193 -2.12 -5.99 -7.74
N LEU A 194 -0.83 -5.75 -7.87
CA LEU A 194 -0.01 -6.19 -9.00
C LEU A 194 0.87 -7.36 -8.52
N PRO A 195 0.75 -8.57 -9.12
CA PRO A 195 1.58 -9.71 -8.77
C PRO A 195 3.08 -9.44 -8.92
N ALA A 196 3.89 -10.29 -8.29
CA ALA A 196 5.33 -10.13 -8.29
C ALA A 196 5.91 -10.19 -9.71
N THR A 197 6.87 -9.30 -9.99
CA THR A 197 7.63 -9.30 -11.25
C THR A 197 8.93 -10.07 -11.09
N THR A 198 9.43 -10.72 -12.14
CA THR A 198 10.70 -11.47 -12.10
C THR A 198 11.93 -10.62 -12.39
N ALA A 199 11.74 -9.42 -12.94
CA ALA A 199 12.79 -8.46 -13.27
C ALA A 199 12.39 -7.06 -12.82
N ALA A 200 13.39 -6.21 -12.59
CA ALA A 200 13.14 -4.80 -12.32
C ALA A 200 12.40 -4.15 -13.51
N SER A 201 11.41 -3.33 -13.21
CA SER A 201 10.53 -2.74 -14.23
C SER A 201 9.87 -1.46 -13.70
N THR A 202 9.21 -0.72 -14.58
CA THR A 202 8.25 0.32 -14.18
C THR A 202 6.86 -0.19 -14.54
N ALA A 203 5.96 -0.18 -13.57
CA ALA A 203 4.58 -0.59 -13.76
C ALA A 203 3.62 0.58 -13.55
N THR A 204 2.51 0.56 -14.28
CA THR A 204 1.37 1.44 -14.01
C THR A 204 0.40 0.71 -13.10
N VAL A 205 0.18 1.22 -11.89
CA VAL A 205 -0.84 0.72 -10.97
C VAL A 205 -2.06 1.63 -11.07
N GLY A 206 -3.24 1.06 -11.28
CA GLY A 206 -4.47 1.84 -11.38
C GLY A 206 -5.61 1.18 -12.13
N THR A 207 -6.48 2.01 -12.69
CA THR A 207 -7.70 1.64 -13.43
C THR A 207 -7.63 2.19 -14.87
N SER A 208 -8.49 1.66 -15.74
CA SER A 208 -8.71 2.17 -17.09
C SER A 208 -10.04 2.92 -17.24
N ALA A 209 -11.01 2.66 -16.36
CA ALA A 209 -12.30 3.29 -16.38
C ALA A 209 -12.94 3.35 -14.97
N PRO A 210 -13.89 4.30 -14.77
CA PRO A 210 -14.14 5.49 -15.59
C PRO A 210 -12.91 6.41 -15.71
N ALA A 211 -12.94 7.26 -16.73
CA ALA A 211 -11.81 8.10 -17.14
C ALA A 211 -12.18 9.59 -17.22
N ASN A 212 -13.28 9.97 -16.57
CA ASN A 212 -13.85 11.30 -16.58
C ASN A 212 -14.05 11.85 -15.15
N HIS A 213 -13.56 11.16 -14.13
CA HIS A 213 -13.77 11.50 -12.73
C HIS A 213 -12.50 12.00 -12.05
N PRO A 214 -12.58 12.84 -11.01
CA PRO A 214 -11.46 13.17 -10.14
C PRO A 214 -11.07 11.99 -9.24
N TRP A 215 -9.76 11.79 -9.06
CA TRP A 215 -9.25 10.63 -8.32
C TRP A 215 -7.95 10.93 -7.56
N ASN A 216 -7.72 10.15 -6.51
CA ASN A 216 -6.39 9.96 -5.91
C ASN A 216 -5.98 8.49 -6.01
N CYS A 217 -4.69 8.23 -6.15
CA CYS A 217 -4.14 6.89 -6.17
C CYS A 217 -2.74 6.86 -5.52
N VAL A 218 -2.53 5.91 -4.62
CA VAL A 218 -1.23 5.53 -4.07
C VAL A 218 -0.88 4.13 -4.55
N ALA A 219 0.39 3.90 -4.88
CA ALA A 219 0.92 2.58 -5.18
C ALA A 219 2.28 2.37 -4.51
N GLY A 220 2.55 1.15 -4.02
CA GLY A 220 3.82 0.78 -3.38
C GLY A 220 3.92 -0.68 -2.99
#